data_AF-A0A378V2S9-F1
#
_entry.id   AF-A0A378V2S9-F1
#
_cell.length_a   1.000
_cell.length_b   1.000
_cell.length_c   1.000
_cell.angle_alpha   90.00
_cell.angle_beta   90.00
_cell.angle_gamma   90.00
#
_symmetry.space_group_name_H-M   'P 1'
#
loop_
_entity.id
_entity.type
_entity.pdbx_description
1 polymer ?
#
loop_
_entity_poly.entity_id
_entity_poly.type
_entity_poly.pdbx_seq_one_letter_code
_entity_poly.pdbx_strand_id
1 'polypeptide(L)'
;MPTGQAPRTKPGPLQFIAYCYGKRLPDSMREWVANDLAGPRATIRMMVRVAIPAILVLAPIWFIPMSLYLHASMTVPIFIPFVYFSHALNKVWRRHMLAKHGLNPGLVDELSRKKNAHIHQAYAERYGPRTGPSSSHDV
;
A
#
# COMPACT_ATOMS: atom_id res chain seq x y z
N MET A 1 4.91 -37.45 21.00
CA MET A 1 5.60 -36.84 19.85
C MET A 1 4.90 -35.53 19.51
N PRO A 2 5.50 -34.35 19.74
CA PRO A 2 4.87 -33.10 19.32
C PRO A 2 4.99 -33.02 17.79
N THR A 3 3.85 -33.02 17.10
CA THR A 3 3.77 -32.82 15.66
C THR A 3 4.39 -31.47 15.31
N GLY A 4 5.61 -31.48 14.77
CA GLY A 4 6.29 -30.30 14.26
C GLY A 4 5.56 -29.76 13.04
N GLN A 5 4.49 -29.00 13.27
CA GLN A 5 3.88 -28.19 12.23
C GLN A 5 4.90 -27.13 11.84
N ALA A 6 5.44 -27.24 10.62
CA ALA A 6 6.28 -26.21 10.04
C ALA A 6 5.61 -24.84 10.26
N PRO A 7 6.36 -23.83 10.75
CA PRO A 7 5.79 -22.55 11.09
C PRO A 7 5.09 -21.97 9.86
N ARG A 8 3.78 -21.68 10.00
CA ARG A 8 2.97 -21.22 8.86
C ARG A 8 3.52 -19.88 8.36
N THR A 9 3.89 -19.84 7.09
CA THR A 9 4.51 -18.69 6.43
C THR A 9 3.51 -17.75 5.74
N LYS A 10 2.23 -18.12 5.68
CA LYS A 10 1.14 -17.29 5.12
C LYS A 10 0.04 -17.04 6.15
N PRO A 11 -0.51 -15.82 6.25
CA PRO A 11 -1.62 -15.54 7.15
C PRO A 11 -2.90 -16.23 6.70
N GLY A 12 -3.70 -16.69 7.66
CA GLY A 12 -5.08 -17.10 7.41
C GLY A 12 -6.00 -15.89 7.14
N PRO A 13 -7.24 -16.10 6.67
CA PRO A 13 -8.16 -15.02 6.31
C PRO A 13 -8.43 -14.05 7.46
N LEU A 14 -8.70 -14.56 8.67
CA LEU A 14 -8.95 -13.73 9.85
C LEU A 14 -7.70 -12.96 10.31
N GLN A 15 -6.52 -13.59 10.21
CA GLN A 15 -5.25 -12.93 10.53
C GLN A 15 -4.92 -11.83 9.52
N PHE A 16 -5.25 -12.06 8.24
CA PHE A 16 -5.11 -11.07 7.19
C PHE A 16 -6.06 -9.89 7.39
N ILE A 17 -7.31 -10.13 7.79
CA ILE A 17 -8.26 -9.05 8.12
C ILE A 17 -7.76 -8.26 9.33
N ALA A 18 -7.42 -8.94 10.42
CA ALA A 18 -6.89 -8.29 11.62
C ALA A 18 -5.63 -7.46 11.32
N TYR A 19 -4.77 -7.95 10.43
CA TYR A 19 -3.61 -7.23 9.91
C TYR A 19 -3.95 -5.98 9.10
N CYS A 20 -5.00 -6.04 8.27
CA CYS A 20 -5.49 -4.87 7.56
C CYS A 20 -5.96 -3.78 8.54
N TYR A 21 -6.53 -4.17 9.69
CA TYR A 21 -6.85 -3.27 10.80
C TYR A 21 -5.65 -2.90 11.69
N GLY A 22 -4.43 -3.31 11.31
CA GLY A 22 -3.19 -2.93 11.98
C GLY A 22 -2.71 -3.91 13.07
N LYS A 23 -3.27 -5.12 13.21
CA LYS A 23 -2.68 -6.13 14.10
C LYS A 23 -1.34 -6.63 13.55
N ARG A 24 -0.40 -6.88 14.46
CA ARG A 24 0.90 -7.49 14.15
C ARG A 24 0.71 -8.99 13.91
N LEU A 25 1.17 -9.50 12.77
CA LEU A 25 1.33 -10.94 12.52
C LEU A 25 2.47 -11.54 13.36
N PRO A 26 2.42 -12.86 13.65
CA PRO A 26 3.53 -13.60 14.24
C PRO A 26 4.82 -13.46 13.44
N ASP A 27 5.97 -13.54 14.13
CA ASP A 27 7.30 -13.35 13.52
C ASP A 27 7.64 -14.41 12.46
N SER A 28 7.01 -15.58 12.49
CA SER A 28 7.12 -16.61 11.44
C SER A 28 6.64 -16.16 10.07
N MET A 29 5.86 -15.07 9.99
CA MET A 29 5.29 -14.53 8.74
C MET A 29 5.98 -13.22 8.31
N ARG A 30 7.11 -12.87 8.93
CA ARG A 30 7.81 -11.60 8.68
C ARG A 30 8.29 -11.44 7.24
N GLU A 31 8.71 -12.52 6.59
CA GLU A 31 9.07 -12.52 5.16
C GLU A 31 7.86 -12.24 4.27
N TRP A 32 6.69 -12.82 4.61
CA TRP A 32 5.45 -12.53 3.89
C TRP A 32 5.06 -11.06 4.05
N VAL A 33 5.16 -10.50 5.26
CA VAL A 33 4.90 -9.08 5.52
C VAL A 33 5.89 -8.20 4.77
N ALA A 34 7.18 -8.55 4.76
CA ALA A 34 8.19 -7.83 3.99
C ALA A 34 7.86 -7.83 2.49
N ASN A 35 7.45 -8.96 1.91
CA ASN A 35 7.04 -9.01 0.51
C ASN A 35 5.69 -8.30 0.26
N ASP A 36 4.75 -8.32 1.21
CA ASP A 36 3.49 -7.61 1.08
C ASP A 36 3.70 -6.09 1.08
N LEU A 37 4.51 -5.59 2.02
CA LEU A 37 4.78 -4.18 2.25
C LEU A 37 5.87 -3.61 1.34
N ALA A 38 6.85 -4.40 0.92
CA ALA A 38 7.99 -3.96 0.10
C ALA A 38 8.00 -4.57 -1.31
N GLY A 39 7.08 -5.48 -1.63
CA GLY A 39 7.04 -6.11 -2.95
C GLY A 39 6.50 -5.21 -4.07
N PRO A 40 6.70 -5.62 -5.33
CA PRO A 40 6.10 -4.95 -6.48
C PRO A 40 4.57 -4.93 -6.33
N ARG A 41 3.96 -3.78 -6.62
CA ARG A 41 2.52 -3.50 -6.45
C ARG A 41 2.00 -3.47 -5.00
N ALA A 42 2.86 -3.37 -3.98
CA ALA A 42 2.44 -3.16 -2.59
C ALA A 42 1.48 -1.96 -2.44
N THR A 43 1.76 -0.87 -3.17
CA THR A 43 0.89 0.31 -3.23
C THR A 43 -0.51 -0.02 -3.72
N ILE A 44 -0.64 -0.81 -4.79
CA ILE A 44 -1.93 -1.19 -5.38
C ILE A 44 -2.70 -2.10 -4.41
N ARG A 45 -2.04 -3.10 -3.80
CA ARG A 45 -2.68 -3.98 -2.80
C ARG A 45 -3.27 -3.19 -1.63
N MET A 46 -2.54 -2.18 -1.15
CA MET A 46 -3.01 -1.25 -0.12
C MET A 46 -4.19 -0.42 -0.61
N MET A 47 -4.10 0.16 -1.82
CA MET A 47 -5.19 0.96 -2.39
C MET A 47 -6.47 0.12 -2.54
N VAL A 48 -6.36 -1.14 -2.98
CA VAL A 48 -7.49 -2.08 -3.05
C VAL A 48 -8.04 -2.39 -1.66
N ARG A 49 -7.19 -2.67 -0.66
CA ARG A 49 -7.62 -2.92 0.73
C ARG A 49 -8.44 -1.77 1.29
N VAL A 50 -8.01 -0.55 1.03
CA VAL A 50 -8.72 0.65 1.46
C VAL A 50 -9.99 0.77 0.62
N ALA A 51 -9.96 0.55 -0.70
CA ALA A 51 -11.15 0.65 -1.57
C ALA A 51 -12.29 -0.32 -1.22
N ILE A 52 -12.01 -1.48 -0.61
CA ILE A 52 -13.03 -2.47 -0.25
C ILE A 52 -14.14 -1.87 0.63
N PRO A 53 -13.87 -1.24 1.79
CA PRO A 53 -14.87 -0.53 2.57
C PRO A 53 -15.70 0.48 1.78
N ALA A 54 -15.06 1.28 0.93
CA ALA A 54 -15.77 2.27 0.12
C ALA A 54 -16.73 1.60 -0.89
N ILE A 55 -16.28 0.55 -1.57
CA ILE A 55 -17.11 -0.22 -2.50
C ILE A 55 -18.26 -0.89 -1.76
N LEU A 56 -18.05 -1.43 -0.57
CA LEU A 56 -19.12 -2.05 0.22
C LEU A 56 -20.22 -1.04 0.60
N VAL A 57 -19.85 0.21 0.88
CA VAL A 57 -20.82 1.28 1.18
C VAL A 57 -21.51 1.78 -0.09
N LEU A 58 -20.77 1.87 -1.21
CA LEU A 58 -21.29 2.38 -2.48
C LEU A 58 -22.10 1.33 -3.27
N ALA A 59 -21.82 0.03 -3.12
CA ALA A 59 -22.47 -1.03 -3.89
C ALA A 59 -24.00 -1.07 -3.75
N PRO A 60 -24.60 -0.90 -2.55
CA PRO A 60 -26.05 -0.82 -2.39
C PRO A 60 -26.71 0.30 -3.20
N ILE A 61 -26.03 1.44 -3.34
CA ILE A 61 -26.54 2.62 -4.04
C ILE A 61 -26.78 2.30 -5.52
N TRP A 62 -25.97 1.42 -6.11
CA TRP A 62 -26.06 1.01 -7.52
C TRP A 62 -27.18 0.01 -7.83
N PHE A 63 -27.85 -0.56 -6.81
CA PHE A 63 -29.02 -1.41 -7.04
C PHE A 63 -30.30 -0.62 -7.31
N ILE A 64 -30.27 0.71 -7.11
CA ILE A 64 -31.41 1.58 -7.39
C ILE A 64 -31.35 1.99 -8.87
N PRO A 65 -32.41 1.75 -9.67
CA PRO A 65 -32.42 2.13 -11.08
C PRO A 65 -32.49 3.66 -11.22
N MET A 66 -31.32 4.28 -11.36
CA MET A 66 -31.11 5.72 -11.57
C MET A 66 -30.24 5.96 -12.80
N SER A 67 -30.26 7.19 -13.33
CA SER A 67 -29.38 7.57 -14.45
C SER A 67 -27.90 7.48 -14.05
N LEU A 68 -27.02 7.16 -15.00
CA LEU A 68 -25.57 7.10 -14.77
C LEU A 68 -25.01 8.42 -14.25
N TYR A 69 -25.57 9.54 -14.72
CA TYR A 69 -25.21 10.88 -14.25
C TYR A 69 -25.44 11.04 -12.75
N LEU A 70 -26.59 10.56 -12.26
CA LEU A 70 -26.96 10.70 -10.85
C LEU A 70 -26.11 9.79 -9.96
N HIS A 71 -25.79 8.58 -10.42
CA HIS A 71 -24.81 7.72 -9.75
C HIS A 71 -23.42 8.36 -9.67
N ALA A 72 -22.93 8.94 -10.76
CA ALA A 72 -21.62 9.58 -10.80
C ALA A 72 -21.56 10.82 -9.90
N SER A 73 -22.62 11.65 -9.89
CA SER A 73 -22.64 12.88 -9.09
C SER A 73 -22.62 12.61 -7.59
N MET A 74 -23.19 11.49 -7.12
CA MET A 74 -23.12 11.12 -5.70
C MET A 74 -21.86 10.30 -5.34
N THR A 75 -21.38 9.45 -6.25
CA THR A 75 -20.24 8.55 -5.96
C THR A 75 -18.89 9.23 -6.12
N VAL A 76 -18.70 10.06 -7.15
CA VAL A 76 -17.40 10.69 -7.45
C VAL A 76 -16.93 11.61 -6.30
N PRO A 77 -17.76 12.50 -5.72
CA PRO A 77 -17.34 13.34 -4.61
C PRO A 77 -16.97 12.56 -3.35
N ILE A 78 -17.61 11.40 -3.11
CA ILE A 78 -17.28 10.51 -1.99
C ILE A 78 -15.97 9.75 -2.29
N PHE A 79 -15.75 9.36 -3.54
CA PHE A 79 -14.60 8.59 -3.96
C PHE A 79 -13.30 9.41 -4.01
N ILE A 80 -13.37 10.70 -4.34
CA ILE A 80 -12.18 11.59 -4.45
C ILE A 80 -11.39 11.64 -3.13
N PRO A 81 -11.98 12.01 -1.97
CA PRO A 81 -11.28 11.99 -0.69
C PRO A 81 -10.71 10.61 -0.39
N PHE A 82 -11.44 9.55 -0.74
CA PHE A 82 -11.03 8.19 -0.49
C PHE A 82 -9.73 7.82 -1.21
N VAL A 83 -9.62 8.16 -2.51
CA VAL A 83 -8.40 7.99 -3.29
C VAL A 83 -7.26 8.86 -2.74
N TYR A 84 -7.56 10.11 -2.42
CA TYR A 84 -6.58 11.06 -1.88
C TYR A 84 -5.98 10.58 -0.55
N PHE A 85 -6.83 10.26 0.43
CA PHE A 85 -6.40 9.74 1.73
C PHE A 85 -5.72 8.38 1.61
N SER A 86 -6.22 7.49 0.73
CA SER A 86 -5.55 6.21 0.46
C SER A 86 -4.13 6.43 -0.04
N HIS A 87 -3.92 7.37 -0.96
CA HIS A 87 -2.59 7.70 -1.46
C HIS A 87 -1.68 8.26 -0.36
N ALA A 88 -2.18 9.25 0.40
CA ALA A 88 -1.40 9.93 1.44
C ALA A 88 -1.04 8.99 2.62
N LEU A 89 -1.99 8.21 3.10
CA LEU A 89 -1.81 7.33 4.27
C LEU A 89 -0.97 6.09 3.95
N ASN A 90 -0.92 5.66 2.68
CA ASN A 90 -0.22 4.43 2.29
C ASN A 90 1.27 4.48 2.66
N LYS A 91 1.96 5.60 2.46
CA LYS A 91 3.38 5.73 2.84
C LYS A 91 3.55 5.61 4.36
N VAL A 92 2.74 6.33 5.12
CA VAL A 92 2.78 6.37 6.59
C VAL A 92 2.47 4.99 7.17
N TRP A 93 1.39 4.35 6.71
CA TRP A 93 0.95 3.05 7.19
C TRP A 93 1.98 1.95 6.87
N ARG A 94 2.55 1.92 5.66
CA ARG A 94 3.60 0.95 5.30
C ARG A 94 4.83 1.11 6.18
N ARG A 95 5.26 2.35 6.44
CA ARG A 95 6.40 2.65 7.31
C ARG A 95 6.12 2.23 8.76
N HIS A 96 4.92 2.54 9.27
CA HIS A 96 4.48 2.13 10.60
C HIS A 96 4.43 0.60 10.74
N MET A 97 3.87 -0.11 9.76
CA MET A 97 3.78 -1.57 9.81
C MET A 97 5.14 -2.25 9.70
N LEU A 98 6.06 -1.73 8.88
CA LEU A 98 7.45 -2.23 8.87
C LEU A 98 8.10 -2.07 10.24
N ALA A 99 7.97 -0.89 10.86
CA ALA A 99 8.49 -0.63 12.20
C ALA A 99 7.85 -1.57 13.25
N LYS A 100 6.53 -1.78 13.18
CA LYS A 100 5.79 -2.69 14.08
C LYS A 100 6.25 -4.15 13.98
N HIS A 101 6.76 -4.53 12.81
CA HIS A 101 7.35 -5.84 12.53
C HIS A 101 8.88 -5.88 12.71
N GLY A 102 9.49 -4.81 13.24
CA GLY A 102 10.93 -4.67 13.43
C GLY A 102 11.74 -4.61 12.14
N LEU A 103 11.09 -4.41 10.98
CA LEU A 103 11.73 -4.28 9.68
C LEU A 103 12.19 -2.84 9.47
N ASN A 104 13.25 -2.65 8.67
CA ASN A 104 13.77 -1.31 8.39
C ASN A 104 12.69 -0.47 7.66
N PRO A 105 12.23 0.65 8.26
CA PRO A 105 11.18 1.48 7.67
C PRO A 105 11.61 2.14 6.34
N GLY A 106 12.91 2.27 6.09
CA GLY A 106 13.50 2.82 4.86
C GLY A 106 13.34 1.94 3.61
N LEU A 107 12.91 0.68 3.76
CA LEU A 107 12.63 -0.21 2.62
C LEU A 107 11.57 0.36 1.67
N VAL A 108 10.65 1.18 2.19
CA VAL A 108 9.64 1.86 1.37
C VAL A 108 10.29 2.87 0.42
N ASP A 109 11.30 3.59 0.91
CA ASP A 109 11.98 4.65 0.16
C ASP A 109 12.96 4.06 -0.88
N GLU A 110 13.66 2.96 -0.55
CA GLU A 110 14.49 2.23 -1.53
C GLU A 110 13.69 1.72 -2.73
N LEU A 111 12.49 1.19 -2.49
CA LEU A 111 11.63 0.72 -3.57
C LEU A 111 11.09 1.87 -4.44
N SER A 112 10.73 3.00 -3.80
CA SER A 112 10.33 4.22 -4.53
C SER A 112 11.48 4.73 -5.40
N ARG A 113 12.71 4.69 -4.89
CA ARG A 113 13.93 5.03 -5.64
C ARG A 113 14.16 4.07 -6.80
N LYS A 114 14.09 2.75 -6.59
CA LYS A 114 14.18 1.76 -7.69
C LYS A 114 13.12 1.94 -8.74
N LYS A 115 11.86 2.20 -8.34
CA LYS A 115 10.77 2.46 -9.28
C LYS A 115 11.04 3.72 -10.08
N ASN A 116 11.53 4.80 -9.48
CA ASN A 116 11.78 6.06 -10.17
C ASN A 116 13.14 6.12 -10.88
N ALA A 117 14.00 5.10 -10.72
CA ALA A 117 15.33 5.05 -11.32
C ALA A 117 15.28 5.20 -12.85
N HIS A 118 14.30 4.60 -13.52
CA HIS A 118 14.13 4.76 -14.98
C HIS A 118 13.81 6.22 -15.38
N ILE A 119 13.07 6.97 -14.54
CA ILE A 119 12.79 8.39 -14.77
C ILE A 119 14.07 9.21 -14.56
N HIS A 120 14.85 8.89 -13.51
CA HIS A 120 16.13 9.55 -13.25
C HIS A 120 17.15 9.27 -14.35
N GLN A 121 17.18 8.06 -14.90
CA GLN A 121 18.02 7.68 -16.05
C GLN A 121 17.60 8.44 -17.31
N ALA A 122 16.31 8.42 -17.66
CA ALA A 122 15.80 9.16 -18.81
C ALA A 122 16.01 10.69 -18.68
N TYR A 123 15.94 11.24 -17.47
CA TYR A 123 16.29 12.63 -17.20
C TYR A 123 17.79 12.88 -17.40
N ALA A 124 18.65 12.01 -16.89
CA ALA A 124 20.11 12.15 -17.00
C ALA A 124 20.58 12.03 -18.45
N GLU A 125 19.96 11.17 -19.26
CA GLU A 125 20.22 11.07 -20.70
C GLU A 125 19.82 12.35 -21.46
N ARG A 126 18.73 13.00 -21.05
CA ARG A 126 18.18 14.17 -21.76
C ARG A 126 18.79 15.50 -21.32
N TYR A 127 19.14 15.63 -20.04
CA TYR A 127 19.55 16.91 -19.43
C TYR A 127 20.90 16.85 -18.71
N GLY A 128 21.57 15.71 -18.72
CA GLY A 128 22.83 15.49 -18.02
C GLY A 128 22.67 15.18 -16.51
N PRO A 129 23.76 14.80 -15.83
CA PRO A 129 23.76 14.53 -14.39
C PRO A 129 23.33 15.77 -13.59
N ARG A 130 22.51 15.59 -12.53
CA ARG A 130 22.20 16.69 -11.61
C ARG A 130 23.49 17.14 -10.91
N THR A 131 23.95 18.36 -11.15
CA THR A 131 25.18 18.94 -10.58
C THR A 131 24.95 19.72 -9.28
N GLY A 132 23.75 19.64 -8.70
CA GLY A 132 23.42 20.32 -7.44
C GLY A 132 23.69 19.47 -6.19
N PRO A 133 23.90 20.08 -5.01
CA PRO A 133 24.02 19.35 -3.75
C PRO A 133 22.78 18.48 -3.50
N SER A 134 22.96 17.34 -2.81
CA SER A 134 21.86 16.45 -2.41
C SER A 134 20.80 17.26 -1.69
N SER A 135 19.58 17.25 -2.23
CA SER A 135 18.46 17.96 -1.61
C SER A 135 18.17 17.33 -0.25
N SER A 136 17.96 18.15 0.76
CA SER A 136 17.62 17.74 2.13
C SER A 136 16.35 16.89 2.24
N HIS A 137 15.64 16.67 1.13
CA HIS A 137 14.46 15.81 1.03
C HIS A 137 14.80 14.31 0.75
N ASP A 138 16.08 13.98 0.58
CA ASP A 138 16.59 12.62 0.26
C ASP A 138 17.12 11.82 1.48
N VAL A 139 17.05 12.38 2.70
CA VAL A 139 17.51 11.77 3.98
C VAL A 139 16.34 11.21 4.81
#